data_AF-A0A7Y7NNW9-F1
#
_entry.id   AF-A0A7Y7NNW9-F1
#
_cell.length_a   1.000
_cell.length_b   1.000
_cell.length_c   1.000
_cell.angle_alpha   90.00
_cell.angle_beta   90.00
_cell.angle_gamma   90.00
#
_symmetry.space_group_name_H-M   'P 1'
#
loop_
_entity.id
_entity.type
_entity.pdbx_description
1 polymer ?
#
loop_
_entity_poly.entity_id
_entity_poly.type
_entity_poly.pdbx_seq_one_letter_code
_entity_poly.pdbx_strand_id
1 'polypeptide(L)'
;MKTGIIFSTIVFMISFQSVAFAIRIKEAVFKTRSAGTVVFNHAEHLKQSGITHNCRICHSAIFDLKKKTRHSMAEMEKGESCGACHNGKKAFPLKDCLKCHQAGEISFEDKSYGSVKFSHKSHMESHTCTDCHKSLYKTSRSRTLIPMKSMEKGKSCGACHNGKQAFPLKDCLKCHHAEELVFVEKSTGDVRFSHKKHMEASGCGDCHPTIYKTARNKVKVSMEAMEKGKSCGSCHDGKTAFSVKEKCEGCHKS
;
A
#
# COMPACT_ATOMS: atom_id res chain seq x y z
N MET A 1 -38.40 82.27 36.87
CA MET A 1 -37.75 81.46 37.94
C MET A 1 -38.20 80.02 37.82
N LYS A 2 -37.25 79.07 37.99
CA LYS A 2 -37.37 77.58 37.97
C LYS A 2 -37.43 76.94 36.57
N THR A 3 -36.33 76.54 35.92
CA THR A 3 -35.48 75.32 36.06
C THR A 3 -36.20 73.98 35.87
N GLY A 4 -35.73 73.16 34.91
CA GLY A 4 -36.13 71.75 34.72
C GLY A 4 -35.84 71.23 33.30
N ILE A 5 -34.57 71.03 32.92
CA ILE A 5 -33.91 69.73 32.69
C ILE A 5 -34.52 68.91 31.54
N ILE A 6 -33.84 68.95 30.39
CA ILE A 6 -34.09 68.13 29.20
C ILE A 6 -33.50 66.73 29.46
N PHE A 7 -34.34 65.72 29.69
CA PHE A 7 -33.93 64.32 29.69
C PHE A 7 -33.93 63.80 28.25
N SER A 8 -32.77 63.89 27.59
CA SER A 8 -32.53 63.18 26.33
C SER A 8 -32.31 61.70 26.66
N THR A 9 -33.35 60.88 26.50
CA THR A 9 -33.25 59.43 26.62
C THR A 9 -32.45 58.89 25.44
N ILE A 10 -31.15 58.72 25.62
CA ILE A 10 -30.28 57.96 24.72
C ILE A 10 -30.72 56.49 24.79
N VAL A 11 -31.45 56.04 23.77
CA VAL A 11 -31.72 54.63 23.52
C VAL A 11 -30.40 53.99 23.10
N PHE A 12 -29.71 53.36 24.05
CA PHE A 12 -28.51 52.57 23.77
C PHE A 12 -28.95 51.30 23.03
N MET A 13 -28.88 51.35 21.70
CA MET A 13 -29.15 50.21 20.84
C MET A 13 -28.04 49.18 21.04
N ILE A 14 -28.22 48.27 22.01
CA ILE A 14 -27.32 47.15 22.27
C ILE A 14 -27.38 46.24 21.04
N SER A 15 -26.41 46.42 20.15
CA SER A 15 -26.12 45.50 19.06
C SER A 15 -25.69 44.16 19.66
N PHE A 16 -26.64 43.23 19.72
CA PHE A 16 -26.37 41.81 19.98
C PHE A 16 -25.50 41.31 18.82
N GLN A 17 -24.17 41.39 18.98
CA GLN A 17 -23.25 40.73 18.06
C GLN A 17 -23.49 39.23 18.18
N SER A 18 -24.16 38.67 17.17
CA SER A 18 -24.36 37.24 17.03
C SER A 18 -22.99 36.57 16.91
N VAL A 19 -22.50 36.01 18.01
CA VAL A 19 -21.32 35.15 17.99
C VAL A 19 -21.74 33.88 17.26
N ALA A 20 -21.32 33.74 16.00
CA ALA A 20 -21.52 32.53 15.23
C ALA A 20 -20.71 31.40 15.89
N PHE A 21 -21.37 30.58 16.71
CA PHE A 21 -20.79 29.36 17.22
C PHE A 21 -20.62 28.38 16.06
N ALA A 22 -19.40 28.25 15.55
CA ALA A 22 -19.06 27.19 14.63
C ALA A 22 -19.25 25.84 15.34
N ILE A 23 -20.31 25.11 15.01
CA ILE A 23 -20.53 23.75 15.49
C ILE A 23 -19.38 22.90 14.92
N ARG A 24 -18.46 22.48 15.79
CA ARG A 24 -17.38 21.58 15.40
C ARG A 24 -17.92 20.16 15.32
N ILE A 25 -18.46 19.78 14.15
CA ILE A 25 -18.94 18.42 13.90
C ILE A 25 -17.75 17.49 13.81
N LYS A 26 -17.70 16.47 14.70
CA LYS A 26 -16.64 15.46 14.67
C LYS A 26 -16.91 14.48 13.55
N GLU A 27 -15.90 14.22 12.74
CA GLU A 27 -16.01 13.21 11.68
C GLU A 27 -16.18 11.80 12.22
N ALA A 28 -17.09 11.06 11.60
CA ALA A 28 -17.39 9.69 11.98
C ALA A 28 -16.36 8.76 11.32
N VAL A 29 -15.72 7.93 12.13
CA VAL A 29 -14.65 7.02 11.69
C VAL A 29 -15.13 5.58 11.87
N PHE A 30 -15.32 4.88 10.76
CA PHE A 30 -15.75 3.49 10.73
C PHE A 30 -14.53 2.58 10.58
N LYS A 31 -14.16 1.91 11.68
CA LYS A 31 -13.16 0.85 11.66
C LYS A 31 -13.82 -0.44 11.18
N THR A 32 -13.54 -0.82 9.94
CA THR A 32 -14.00 -2.11 9.42
C THR A 32 -13.10 -3.22 9.93
N ARG A 33 -13.64 -4.44 10.04
CA ARG A 33 -12.83 -5.60 10.45
C ARG A 33 -11.77 -5.95 9.39
N SER A 34 -12.02 -5.57 8.14
CA SER A 34 -11.25 -6.07 7.02
C SER A 34 -10.98 -4.99 5.97
N ALA A 35 -11.90 -4.15 5.51
CA ALA A 35 -11.64 -3.12 4.48
C ALA A 35 -11.07 -1.77 4.98
N GLY A 36 -10.15 -1.79 5.94
CA GLY A 36 -9.51 -0.58 6.48
C GLY A 36 -10.43 0.36 7.27
N THR A 37 -10.07 1.64 7.32
CA THR A 37 -10.83 2.69 8.00
C THR A 37 -11.56 3.54 6.95
N VAL A 38 -12.86 3.72 7.12
CA VAL A 38 -13.67 4.64 6.31
C VAL A 38 -13.95 5.88 7.16
N VAL A 39 -13.61 7.05 6.65
CA VAL A 39 -13.92 8.33 7.30
C VAL A 39 -15.11 8.95 6.58
N PHE A 40 -16.18 9.20 7.31
CA PHE A 40 -17.33 9.96 6.82
C PHE A 40 -17.07 11.45 7.06
N ASN A 41 -17.24 12.25 6.01
CA ASN A 41 -17.01 13.69 6.03
C ASN A 41 -18.34 14.45 6.02
N HIS A 42 -18.73 15.05 7.15
CA HIS A 42 -20.00 15.77 7.28
C HIS A 42 -20.04 17.00 6.38
N ALA A 43 -18.93 17.72 6.23
CA ALA A 43 -18.89 18.92 5.41
C ALA A 43 -19.23 18.63 3.94
N GLU A 44 -18.69 17.54 3.38
CA GLU A 44 -18.99 17.14 1.99
C GLU A 44 -20.45 16.69 1.81
N HIS A 45 -21.04 16.02 2.80
CA HIS A 45 -22.43 15.58 2.73
C HIS A 45 -23.42 16.73 2.94
N LEU A 46 -23.11 17.69 3.82
CA LEU A 46 -23.96 18.86 4.09
C LEU A 46 -23.97 19.87 2.92
N LYS A 47 -22.95 19.85 2.06
CA LYS A 47 -22.92 20.64 0.81
C LYS A 47 -23.91 20.13 -0.25
N GLN A 48 -24.42 18.90 -0.12
CA GLN A 48 -25.33 18.32 -1.12
C GLN A 48 -26.73 18.92 -1.01
N SER A 49 -27.32 19.24 -2.17
CA SER A 49 -28.67 19.79 -2.27
C SER A 49 -29.69 18.84 -1.61
N GLY A 50 -30.51 19.38 -0.72
CA GLY A 50 -31.50 18.62 0.06
C GLY A 50 -31.00 18.06 1.40
N ILE A 51 -29.68 18.09 1.68
CA ILE A 51 -29.09 17.66 2.97
C ILE A 51 -28.61 18.86 3.81
N THR A 52 -28.40 20.01 3.16
CA THR A 52 -27.92 21.24 3.78
C THR A 52 -28.75 21.63 5.01
N HIS A 53 -28.08 21.71 6.17
CA HIS A 53 -28.66 21.91 7.51
C HIS A 53 -29.69 20.86 7.99
N ASN A 54 -29.87 19.73 7.29
CA ASN A 54 -30.84 18.71 7.66
C ASN A 54 -30.17 17.45 8.27
N CYS A 55 -29.88 17.53 9.57
CA CYS A 55 -29.25 16.44 10.32
C CYS A 55 -30.14 15.21 10.49
N ARG A 56 -31.48 15.37 10.42
CA ARG A 56 -32.47 14.29 10.67
C ARG A 56 -32.58 13.30 9.51
N ILE A 57 -32.18 13.69 8.30
CA ILE A 57 -32.12 12.78 7.14
C ILE A 57 -31.23 11.58 7.45
N CYS A 58 -30.13 11.80 8.18
CA CYS A 58 -29.19 10.76 8.54
C CYS A 58 -29.42 10.28 9.97
N HIS A 59 -29.48 11.19 10.94
CA HIS A 59 -29.59 10.83 12.35
C HIS A 59 -31.05 10.60 12.73
N SER A 60 -31.32 9.53 13.49
CA SER A 60 -32.65 8.99 13.82
C SER A 60 -33.38 8.23 12.72
N ALA A 61 -33.04 8.44 11.44
CA ALA A 61 -33.59 7.66 10.32
C ALA A 61 -32.67 6.53 9.87
N ILE A 62 -31.38 6.82 9.63
CA ILE A 62 -30.41 5.88 9.06
C ILE A 62 -29.34 5.48 10.09
N PHE A 63 -28.89 6.44 10.89
CA PHE A 63 -27.87 6.27 11.92
C PHE A 63 -28.41 6.66 13.28
N ASP A 64 -28.57 5.68 14.17
CA ASP A 64 -28.90 5.93 15.57
C ASP A 64 -27.62 6.31 16.35
N LEU A 65 -27.63 7.51 16.93
CA LEU A 65 -26.50 8.05 17.69
C LEU A 65 -26.34 7.40 19.07
N LYS A 66 -27.43 6.85 19.64
CA LYS A 66 -27.44 6.14 20.92
C LYS A 66 -27.07 4.67 20.73
N LYS A 67 -27.65 4.02 19.72
CA LYS A 67 -27.42 2.59 19.43
C LYS A 67 -26.64 2.40 18.14
N LYS A 68 -25.31 2.30 18.27
CA LYS A 68 -24.43 2.07 17.12
C LYS A 68 -24.60 0.66 16.58
N THR A 69 -25.07 0.53 15.34
CA THR A 69 -25.13 -0.72 14.58
C THR A 69 -23.96 -0.83 13.61
N ARG A 70 -23.67 -2.06 13.16
CA ARG A 70 -22.69 -2.33 12.11
C ARG A 70 -23.45 -2.94 10.94
N HIS A 71 -23.12 -2.49 9.73
CA HIS A 71 -23.67 -3.03 8.49
C HIS A 71 -22.53 -3.56 7.60
N SER A 72 -22.83 -4.61 6.87
CA SER A 72 -22.01 -5.21 5.83
C SER A 72 -22.28 -4.52 4.48
N MET A 73 -21.42 -4.77 3.49
CA MET A 73 -21.67 -4.29 2.12
C MET A 73 -22.97 -4.85 1.55
N ALA A 74 -23.29 -6.12 1.82
CA ALA A 74 -24.52 -6.76 1.34
C ALA A 74 -25.77 -6.12 1.96
N GLU A 75 -25.73 -5.70 3.23
CA GLU A 75 -26.82 -4.94 3.86
C GLU A 75 -26.91 -3.52 3.27
N MET A 76 -25.78 -2.86 3.02
CA MET A 76 -25.77 -1.56 2.36
C MET A 76 -26.32 -1.64 0.93
N GLU A 77 -26.00 -2.67 0.16
CA GLU A 77 -26.56 -2.88 -1.19
C GLU A 77 -28.09 -3.04 -1.18
N LYS A 78 -28.67 -3.49 -0.05
CA LYS A 78 -30.12 -3.55 0.17
C LYS A 78 -30.74 -2.22 0.62
N GLY A 79 -29.95 -1.15 0.69
CA GLY A 79 -30.40 0.19 1.04
C GLY A 79 -30.22 0.56 2.51
N GLU A 80 -29.52 -0.25 3.30
CA GLU A 80 -29.22 0.13 4.69
C GLU A 80 -28.00 1.06 4.79
N SER A 81 -27.90 1.82 5.88
CA SER A 81 -26.75 2.67 6.19
C SER A 81 -26.33 3.57 5.00
N CYS A 82 -25.07 3.54 4.58
CA CYS A 82 -24.56 4.34 3.46
C CYS A 82 -25.32 4.07 2.15
N GLY A 83 -25.82 2.85 1.95
CA GLY A 83 -26.50 2.42 0.73
C GLY A 83 -27.91 2.97 0.55
N ALA A 84 -28.51 3.55 1.60
CA ALA A 84 -29.77 4.31 1.49
C ALA A 84 -29.66 5.46 0.46
N CYS A 85 -28.45 5.98 0.27
CA CYS A 85 -28.13 7.06 -0.67
C CYS A 85 -27.12 6.64 -1.75
N HIS A 86 -26.08 5.88 -1.42
CA HIS A 86 -25.03 5.46 -2.38
C HIS A 86 -25.47 4.28 -3.28
N ASN A 87 -26.63 4.39 -3.91
CA ASN A 87 -27.25 3.32 -4.70
C ASN A 87 -27.16 3.53 -6.23
N GLY A 88 -26.38 4.52 -6.68
CA GLY A 88 -26.27 4.89 -8.09
C GLY A 88 -27.42 5.77 -8.61
N LYS A 89 -28.48 5.99 -7.81
CA LYS A 89 -29.59 6.90 -8.14
C LYS A 89 -29.45 8.24 -7.42
N LYS A 90 -29.28 8.22 -6.09
CA LYS A 90 -29.17 9.45 -5.28
C LYS A 90 -27.72 9.95 -5.18
N ALA A 91 -26.77 9.04 -5.07
CA ALA A 91 -25.34 9.32 -5.08
C ALA A 91 -24.60 8.20 -5.83
N PHE A 92 -23.29 8.34 -6.00
CA PHE A 92 -22.47 7.32 -6.65
C PHE A 92 -22.69 5.92 -6.03
N PRO A 93 -22.58 4.84 -6.82
CA PRO A 93 -22.91 3.49 -6.35
C PRO A 93 -21.84 2.92 -5.42
N LEU A 94 -22.24 2.04 -4.49
CA LEU A 94 -21.34 1.34 -3.55
C LEU A 94 -20.19 0.55 -4.21
N LYS A 95 -20.32 0.20 -5.50
CA LYS A 95 -19.25 -0.47 -6.27
C LYS A 95 -18.00 0.40 -6.48
N ASP A 96 -18.10 1.72 -6.30
CA ASP A 96 -16.96 2.65 -6.39
C ASP A 96 -16.14 2.60 -5.08
N CYS A 97 -15.63 1.42 -4.72
CA CYS A 97 -15.05 1.11 -3.42
C CYS A 97 -14.03 2.15 -2.95
N LEU A 98 -13.19 2.66 -3.86
CA LEU A 98 -12.12 3.62 -3.55
C LEU A 98 -12.60 5.00 -3.08
N LYS A 99 -13.87 5.35 -3.34
CA LYS A 99 -14.44 6.61 -2.84
C LYS A 99 -14.64 6.60 -1.32
N CYS A 100 -14.65 5.41 -0.71
CA CYS A 100 -14.79 5.26 0.74
C CYS A 100 -13.63 4.47 1.36
N HIS A 101 -13.20 3.40 0.71
CA HIS A 101 -12.13 2.52 1.16
C HIS A 101 -10.82 2.90 0.50
N GLN A 102 -9.86 3.40 1.29
CA GLN A 102 -8.52 3.68 0.78
C GLN A 102 -7.75 2.36 0.62
N ALA A 103 -7.61 1.89 -0.63
CA ALA A 103 -6.68 0.83 -0.97
C ALA A 103 -5.27 1.42 -1.06
N GLY A 104 -4.48 1.24 -0.01
CA GLY A 104 -3.10 1.70 0.02
C GLY A 104 -2.18 0.78 -0.78
N GLU A 105 -1.09 1.33 -1.31
CA GLU A 105 0.04 0.54 -1.81
C GLU A 105 0.60 -0.34 -0.68
N ILE A 106 0.97 -1.58 -1.02
CA ILE A 106 1.47 -2.56 -0.07
C ILE A 106 2.95 -2.80 -0.36
N SER A 107 3.79 -2.81 0.69
CA SER A 107 5.16 -3.31 0.62
C SER A 107 5.27 -4.56 1.49
N PHE A 108 5.73 -5.65 0.90
CA PHE A 108 6.13 -6.87 1.60
C PHE A 108 7.62 -6.78 1.86
N GLU A 109 8.01 -6.78 3.13
CA GLU A 109 9.40 -6.70 3.55
C GLU A 109 9.86 -8.10 3.98
N ASP A 110 10.76 -8.71 3.23
CA ASP A 110 11.41 -9.96 3.61
C ASP A 110 12.90 -9.70 3.90
N LYS A 111 13.38 -10.13 5.07
CA LYS A 111 14.78 -9.92 5.49
C LYS A 111 15.79 -10.65 4.58
N SER A 112 15.34 -11.68 3.88
CA SER A 112 16.14 -12.60 3.07
C SER A 112 15.94 -12.42 1.58
N TYR A 113 14.87 -11.74 1.12
CA TYR A 113 14.58 -11.55 -0.31
C TYR A 113 14.21 -10.11 -0.73
N GLY A 114 14.47 -9.13 0.14
CA GLY A 114 14.22 -7.72 -0.14
C GLY A 114 12.74 -7.32 -0.04
N SER A 115 12.41 -6.16 -0.61
CA SER A 115 11.05 -5.64 -0.63
C SER A 115 10.33 -5.91 -1.95
N VAL A 116 9.06 -6.28 -1.86
CA VAL A 116 8.15 -6.43 -3.01
C VAL A 116 7.02 -5.42 -2.85
N LYS A 117 6.85 -4.57 -3.85
CA LYS A 117 5.76 -3.58 -3.87
C LYS A 117 4.59 -4.15 -4.66
N PHE A 118 3.40 -4.06 -4.08
CA PHE A 118 2.14 -4.40 -4.72
C PHE A 118 1.27 -3.16 -4.85
N SER A 119 0.86 -2.87 -6.09
CA SER A 119 0.00 -1.73 -6.40
C SER A 119 -1.44 -2.15 -6.63
N HIS A 120 -2.34 -1.62 -5.81
CA HIS A 120 -3.77 -1.76 -6.07
C HIS A 120 -4.16 -1.03 -7.35
N LYS A 121 -3.57 0.16 -7.61
CA LYS A 121 -3.89 0.95 -8.81
C LYS A 121 -3.71 0.13 -10.08
N SER A 122 -2.55 -0.51 -10.25
CA SER A 122 -2.28 -1.31 -11.45
C SER A 122 -3.16 -2.56 -11.56
N HIS A 123 -3.48 -3.21 -10.43
CA HIS A 123 -4.34 -4.40 -10.48
C HIS A 123 -5.81 -4.04 -10.71
N MET A 124 -6.25 -2.87 -10.28
CA MET A 124 -7.63 -2.41 -10.44
C MET A 124 -7.98 -1.94 -11.85
N GLU A 125 -7.02 -1.86 -12.76
CA GLU A 125 -7.28 -1.62 -14.18
C GLU A 125 -8.04 -2.79 -14.82
N SER A 126 -7.80 -4.01 -14.35
CA SER A 126 -8.37 -5.25 -14.92
C SER A 126 -9.09 -6.13 -13.90
N HIS A 127 -9.04 -5.81 -12.61
CA HIS A 127 -9.62 -6.60 -11.54
C HIS A 127 -10.45 -5.77 -10.56
N THR A 128 -11.42 -6.43 -9.94
CA THR A 128 -12.27 -5.90 -8.89
C THR A 128 -11.77 -6.33 -7.51
N CYS A 129 -12.24 -5.66 -6.46
CA CYS A 129 -11.86 -5.99 -5.08
C CYS A 129 -12.15 -7.46 -4.73
N THR A 130 -13.24 -8.02 -5.27
CA THR A 130 -13.72 -9.37 -4.99
C THR A 130 -12.89 -10.47 -5.66
N ASP A 131 -12.15 -10.15 -6.71
CA ASP A 131 -11.29 -11.12 -7.40
C ASP A 131 -10.14 -11.58 -6.50
N CYS A 132 -9.67 -10.68 -5.62
CA CYS A 132 -8.60 -10.96 -4.67
C CYS A 132 -9.12 -11.17 -3.23
N HIS A 133 -10.18 -10.49 -2.83
CA HIS A 133 -10.69 -10.51 -1.46
C HIS A 133 -12.06 -11.16 -1.33
N LYS A 134 -12.34 -12.06 -0.38
CA LYS A 134 -11.55 -12.60 0.76
C LYS A 134 -10.82 -13.91 0.43
N SER A 135 -10.86 -14.33 -0.83
CA SER A 135 -10.40 -15.64 -1.32
C SER A 135 -8.87 -15.78 -1.23
N LEU A 136 -8.14 -14.87 -1.87
CA LEU A 136 -6.67 -14.88 -1.93
C LEU A 136 -6.06 -14.10 -0.77
N TYR A 137 -6.65 -12.95 -0.45
CA TYR A 137 -6.18 -12.07 0.61
C TYR A 137 -7.31 -11.67 1.53
N LYS A 138 -7.00 -11.60 2.83
CA LYS A 138 -7.87 -10.89 3.77
C LYS A 138 -7.76 -9.40 3.46
N THR A 139 -8.88 -8.68 3.50
CA THR A 139 -8.85 -7.22 3.33
C THR A 139 -8.09 -6.52 4.46
N SER A 140 -8.03 -7.13 5.66
CA SER A 140 -7.26 -6.60 6.78
C SER A 140 -5.78 -6.54 6.42
N ARG A 141 -5.07 -5.51 6.87
CA ARG A 141 -3.63 -5.30 6.63
C ARG A 141 -2.78 -6.38 7.32
N SER A 142 -2.82 -7.58 6.77
CA SER A 142 -2.08 -8.75 7.23
C SER A 142 -0.85 -8.87 6.35
N ARG A 143 0.33 -8.74 6.97
CA ARG A 143 1.64 -8.87 6.29
C ARG A 143 2.14 -10.30 6.37
N THR A 144 1.26 -11.29 6.16
CA THR A 144 1.68 -12.68 6.13
C THR A 144 2.54 -12.89 4.89
N LEU A 145 3.83 -13.15 5.10
CA LEU A 145 4.75 -13.51 4.03
C LEU A 145 4.40 -14.93 3.56
N ILE A 146 4.21 -15.08 2.25
CA ILE A 146 3.93 -16.37 1.62
C ILE A 146 5.18 -16.76 0.82
N PRO A 147 5.76 -17.95 1.03
CA PRO A 147 6.97 -18.34 0.32
C PRO A 147 6.68 -18.62 -1.16
N MET A 148 7.66 -18.39 -2.05
CA MET A 148 7.55 -18.63 -3.50
C MET A 148 7.05 -20.04 -3.85
N LYS A 149 7.53 -21.08 -3.15
CA LYS A 149 7.05 -22.46 -3.32
C LYS A 149 5.55 -22.63 -3.08
N SER A 150 4.95 -21.81 -2.22
CA SER A 150 3.50 -21.78 -2.05
C SER A 150 2.81 -21.01 -3.17
N MET A 151 3.44 -19.95 -3.68
CA MET A 151 2.92 -19.20 -4.82
C MET A 151 2.92 -20.03 -6.10
N GLU A 152 3.97 -20.82 -6.36
CA GLU A 152 4.03 -21.78 -7.47
C GLU A 152 2.88 -22.81 -7.45
N LYS A 153 2.31 -23.06 -6.28
CA LYS A 153 1.13 -23.93 -6.09
C LYS A 153 -0.21 -23.16 -6.21
N GLY A 154 -0.20 -21.96 -6.77
CA GLY A 154 -1.39 -21.15 -6.99
C GLY A 154 -1.88 -20.34 -5.78
N LYS A 155 -1.07 -20.16 -4.74
CA LYS A 155 -1.43 -19.30 -3.60
C LYS A 155 -0.95 -17.86 -3.81
N SER A 156 -1.59 -16.88 -3.15
CA SER A 156 -1.15 -15.48 -3.16
C SER A 156 -0.97 -14.97 -4.61
N CYS A 157 0.16 -14.32 -4.93
CA CYS A 157 0.46 -13.76 -6.25
C CYS A 157 0.38 -14.84 -7.35
N GLY A 158 0.79 -16.07 -7.04
CA GLY A 158 0.83 -17.18 -7.99
C GLY A 158 -0.55 -17.73 -8.37
N ALA A 159 -1.63 -17.31 -7.70
CA ALA A 159 -2.99 -17.59 -8.17
C ALA A 159 -3.20 -17.06 -9.60
N CYS A 160 -2.63 -15.89 -9.91
CA CYS A 160 -2.75 -15.24 -11.21
C CYS A 160 -1.42 -15.18 -11.98
N HIS A 161 -0.27 -14.95 -11.30
CA HIS A 161 1.06 -14.89 -11.91
C HIS A 161 1.64 -16.27 -12.29
N ASN A 162 0.85 -17.09 -12.96
CA ASN A 162 1.16 -18.48 -13.30
C ASN A 162 1.58 -18.67 -14.77
N GLY A 163 1.77 -17.58 -15.52
CA GLY A 163 2.09 -17.62 -16.96
C GLY A 163 0.88 -17.85 -17.87
N LYS A 164 -0.32 -18.04 -17.32
CA LYS A 164 -1.58 -18.15 -18.08
C LYS A 164 -2.42 -16.88 -17.96
N GLN A 165 -2.63 -16.39 -16.74
CA GLN A 165 -3.45 -15.19 -16.51
C GLN A 165 -2.61 -13.90 -16.46
N ALA A 166 -1.44 -13.97 -15.82
CA ALA A 166 -0.45 -12.90 -15.80
C ALA A 166 0.95 -13.47 -16.03
N PHE A 167 1.96 -12.60 -16.10
CA PHE A 167 3.35 -13.01 -16.29
C PHE A 167 3.78 -14.05 -15.22
N PRO A 168 4.67 -14.99 -15.56
CA PRO A 168 5.01 -16.10 -14.68
C PRO A 168 5.89 -15.65 -13.50
N LEU A 169 5.76 -16.33 -12.36
CA LEU A 169 6.57 -16.10 -11.14
C LEU A 169 8.10 -16.17 -11.35
N LYS A 170 8.57 -16.79 -12.45
CA LYS A 170 9.99 -16.85 -12.80
C LYS A 170 10.57 -15.51 -13.23
N ASP A 171 9.74 -14.54 -13.60
CA ASP A 171 10.18 -13.19 -13.98
C ASP A 171 10.45 -12.36 -12.70
N CYS A 172 11.40 -12.81 -11.87
CA CYS A 172 11.57 -12.31 -10.50
C CYS A 172 11.68 -10.78 -10.41
N LEU A 173 12.38 -10.16 -11.37
CA LEU A 173 12.62 -8.71 -11.43
C LEU A 173 11.36 -7.87 -11.67
N LYS A 174 10.25 -8.47 -12.08
CA LYS A 174 8.97 -7.76 -12.20
C LYS A 174 8.34 -7.45 -10.84
N CYS A 175 8.74 -8.17 -9.79
CA CYS A 175 8.22 -7.97 -8.44
C CYS A 175 9.33 -7.62 -7.44
N HIS A 176 10.47 -8.30 -7.53
CA HIS A 176 11.63 -8.07 -6.68
C HIS A 176 12.57 -7.08 -7.35
N HIS A 177 13.02 -6.08 -6.60
CA HIS A 177 14.08 -5.20 -7.08
C HIS A 177 15.45 -5.82 -6.77
N ALA A 178 16.28 -6.01 -7.79
CA ALA A 178 17.68 -6.37 -7.64
C ALA A 178 18.54 -5.20 -8.11
N GLU A 179 19.36 -4.65 -7.21
CA GLU A 179 20.28 -3.58 -7.54
C GLU A 179 21.53 -4.14 -8.22
N GLU A 180 21.99 -3.48 -9.27
CA GLU A 180 23.32 -3.74 -9.83
C GLU A 180 24.37 -3.25 -8.83
N LEU A 181 25.36 -4.08 -8.52
CA LEU A 181 26.30 -3.80 -7.44
C LEU A 181 27.63 -3.31 -8.01
N VAL A 182 28.17 -2.29 -7.35
CA VAL A 182 29.55 -1.83 -7.55
C VAL A 182 30.27 -1.93 -6.22
N PHE A 183 31.36 -2.70 -6.20
CA PHE A 183 32.29 -2.80 -5.09
C PHE A 183 33.49 -1.93 -5.40
N VAL A 184 33.61 -0.84 -4.66
CA VAL A 184 34.72 0.11 -4.83
C VAL A 184 35.98 -0.48 -4.22
N GLU A 185 37.01 -0.67 -5.04
CA GLU A 185 38.32 -1.14 -4.59
C GLU A 185 39.42 -0.19 -5.06
N LYS A 186 40.23 0.29 -4.11
CA LYS A 186 41.17 1.39 -4.34
C LYS A 186 42.40 0.96 -5.13
N SER A 187 42.79 -0.30 -5.02
CA SER A 187 44.05 -0.81 -5.56
C SER A 187 43.90 -1.50 -6.92
N THR A 188 42.74 -2.09 -7.21
CA THR A 188 42.54 -2.97 -8.37
C THR A 188 41.38 -2.57 -9.27
N GLY A 189 40.83 -1.37 -9.09
CA GLY A 189 39.64 -0.91 -9.81
C GLY A 189 38.34 -1.51 -9.28
N ASP A 190 37.23 -0.84 -9.62
CA ASP A 190 35.89 -1.17 -9.15
C ASP A 190 35.42 -2.51 -9.72
N VAL A 191 34.84 -3.36 -8.87
CA VAL A 191 34.19 -4.61 -9.29
C VAL A 191 32.72 -4.37 -9.53
N ARG A 192 32.22 -4.71 -10.72
CA ARG A 192 30.80 -4.59 -11.06
C ARG A 192 30.14 -5.96 -11.12
N PHE A 193 29.04 -6.13 -10.40
CA PHE A 193 28.22 -7.34 -10.44
C PHE A 193 26.83 -7.02 -10.99
N SER A 194 26.43 -7.79 -11.99
CA SER A 194 25.15 -7.60 -12.68
C SER A 194 24.18 -8.73 -12.39
N HIS A 195 23.08 -8.43 -11.69
CA HIS A 195 22.00 -9.38 -11.47
C HIS A 195 21.38 -9.77 -12.81
N LYS A 196 21.18 -8.81 -13.72
CA LYS A 196 20.60 -9.08 -15.03
C LYS A 196 21.35 -10.19 -15.78
N LYS A 197 22.69 -10.10 -15.86
CA LYS A 197 23.51 -11.10 -16.55
C LYS A 197 23.49 -12.46 -15.85
N HIS A 198 23.59 -12.48 -14.52
CA HIS A 198 23.62 -13.75 -13.78
C HIS A 198 22.25 -14.46 -13.81
N MET A 199 21.16 -13.70 -13.90
CA MET A 199 19.82 -14.26 -14.00
C MET A 199 19.52 -14.94 -15.35
N GLU A 200 20.33 -14.70 -16.39
CA GLU A 200 20.23 -15.44 -17.65
C GLU A 200 20.75 -16.87 -17.52
N ALA A 201 21.65 -17.13 -16.57
CA ALA A 201 22.31 -18.43 -16.38
C ALA A 201 21.90 -19.15 -15.08
N SER A 202 21.32 -18.45 -14.10
CA SER A 202 21.05 -18.98 -12.76
C SER A 202 19.80 -18.35 -12.13
N GLY A 203 19.11 -19.12 -11.29
CA GLY A 203 17.97 -18.64 -10.52
C GLY A 203 18.39 -17.94 -9.23
N CYS A 204 17.46 -17.18 -8.61
CA CYS A 204 17.73 -16.48 -7.35
C CYS A 204 18.16 -17.44 -6.23
N GLY A 205 17.63 -18.67 -6.22
CA GLY A 205 17.92 -19.69 -5.21
C GLY A 205 19.33 -20.28 -5.29
N ASP A 206 20.00 -20.16 -6.44
CA ASP A 206 21.36 -20.67 -6.63
C ASP A 206 22.37 -19.82 -5.84
N CYS A 207 22.07 -18.53 -5.68
CA CYS A 207 22.88 -17.58 -4.91
C CYS A 207 22.30 -17.29 -3.52
N HIS A 208 20.98 -17.10 -3.42
CA HIS A 208 20.31 -16.60 -2.22
C HIS A 208 19.49 -17.69 -1.51
N PRO A 209 19.53 -17.75 -0.17
CA PRO A 209 20.34 -16.92 0.74
C PRO A 209 21.73 -17.53 1.03
N THR A 210 22.03 -18.67 0.40
CA THR A 210 23.13 -19.58 0.77
C THR A 210 24.50 -18.97 0.55
N ILE A 211 24.76 -18.41 -0.63
CA ILE A 211 26.04 -17.77 -0.99
C ILE A 211 26.02 -16.31 -0.56
N TYR A 212 24.92 -15.62 -0.88
CA TYR A 212 24.70 -14.23 -0.53
C TYR A 212 23.36 -14.05 0.18
N LYS A 213 23.34 -13.19 1.19
CA LYS A 213 22.08 -12.64 1.69
C LYS A 213 21.64 -11.51 0.75
N THR A 214 20.35 -11.33 0.50
CA THR A 214 19.87 -10.21 -0.33
C THR A 214 20.02 -8.85 0.36
N ALA A 215 20.00 -8.83 1.71
CA ALA A 215 20.42 -7.65 2.45
C ALA A 215 21.92 -7.41 2.21
N ARG A 216 22.26 -6.21 1.76
CA ARG A 216 23.66 -5.80 1.49
C ARG A 216 24.49 -6.03 2.75
N ASN A 217 25.32 -7.06 2.72
CA ASN A 217 26.27 -7.34 3.78
C ASN A 217 27.58 -6.58 3.48
N LYS A 218 28.33 -6.24 4.54
CA LYS A 218 29.66 -5.62 4.41
C LYS A 218 30.79 -6.65 4.42
N VAL A 219 30.45 -7.94 4.25
CA VAL A 219 31.45 -9.02 4.34
C VAL A 219 32.29 -8.97 3.07
N LYS A 220 33.54 -8.53 3.23
CA LYS A 220 34.52 -8.59 2.16
C LYS A 220 35.08 -10.01 2.09
N VAL A 221 35.19 -10.54 0.88
CA VAL A 221 35.77 -11.85 0.61
C VAL A 221 37.00 -11.61 -0.26
N SER A 222 38.15 -12.16 0.15
CA SER A 222 39.40 -12.00 -0.60
C SER A 222 39.44 -12.91 -1.82
N MET A 223 40.38 -12.66 -2.74
CA MET A 223 40.61 -13.54 -3.90
C MET A 223 41.01 -14.95 -3.47
N GLU A 224 41.84 -15.12 -2.44
CA GLU A 224 42.21 -16.45 -1.93
C GLU A 224 41.02 -17.21 -1.36
N ALA A 225 40.08 -16.49 -0.73
CA ALA A 225 38.84 -17.08 -0.27
C ALA A 225 37.92 -17.46 -1.45
N MET A 226 37.91 -16.67 -2.52
CA MET A 226 37.19 -17.00 -3.75
C MET A 226 37.78 -18.22 -4.45
N GLU A 227 39.10 -18.35 -4.54
CA GLU A 227 39.75 -19.54 -5.08
C GLU A 227 39.42 -20.82 -4.29
N LYS A 228 39.07 -20.69 -3.01
CA LYS A 228 38.60 -21.79 -2.14
C LYS A 228 37.08 -22.03 -2.24
N GLY A 229 36.41 -21.46 -3.25
CA GLY A 229 34.99 -21.69 -3.52
C GLY A 229 34.03 -20.77 -2.76
N LYS A 230 34.49 -19.70 -2.11
CA LYS A 230 33.60 -18.74 -1.43
C LYS A 230 33.16 -17.63 -2.39
N SER A 231 32.01 -16.99 -2.11
CA SER A 231 31.54 -15.83 -2.88
C SER A 231 31.51 -16.15 -4.39
N CYS A 232 32.08 -15.28 -5.25
CA CYS A 232 32.07 -15.44 -6.70
C CYS A 232 32.71 -16.77 -7.14
N GLY A 233 33.74 -17.22 -6.43
CA GLY A 233 34.46 -18.45 -6.76
C GLY A 233 33.70 -19.75 -6.45
N SER A 234 32.51 -19.67 -5.85
CA SER A 234 31.59 -20.82 -5.78
C SER A 234 31.17 -21.33 -7.17
N CYS A 235 31.15 -20.44 -8.16
CA CYS A 235 30.88 -20.76 -9.57
C CYS A 235 32.02 -20.33 -10.50
N HIS A 236 32.75 -19.26 -10.18
CA HIS A 236 33.92 -18.82 -10.95
C HIS A 236 35.19 -19.63 -10.61
N ASP A 237 35.10 -20.95 -10.76
CA ASP A 237 36.10 -21.95 -10.39
C ASP A 237 36.85 -22.56 -11.59
N GLY A 238 36.52 -22.12 -12.81
CA GLY A 238 37.04 -22.68 -14.06
C GLY A 238 36.27 -23.92 -14.56
N LYS A 239 35.25 -24.38 -13.82
CA LYS A 239 34.39 -25.52 -14.21
C LYS A 239 32.98 -25.06 -14.50
N THR A 240 32.38 -24.29 -13.59
CA THR A 240 30.99 -23.80 -13.72
C THR A 240 30.95 -22.50 -14.53
N ALA A 241 31.87 -21.59 -14.24
CA ALA A 241 32.13 -20.38 -15.00
C ALA A 241 33.64 -20.15 -15.12
N PHE A 242 34.06 -19.06 -15.77
CA PHE A 242 35.48 -18.74 -15.87
C PHE A 242 36.12 -18.57 -14.48
N SER A 243 37.38 -18.97 -14.36
CA SER A 243 38.11 -18.93 -13.09
C SER A 243 38.38 -17.49 -12.63
N VAL A 244 38.26 -17.25 -11.32
CA VAL A 244 38.66 -15.99 -10.66
C VAL A 244 40.16 -15.68 -10.80
N LYS A 245 40.99 -16.64 -11.24
CA LYS A 245 42.45 -16.48 -11.37
C LYS A 245 42.91 -15.80 -12.65
N GLU A 246 42.10 -15.86 -13.71
CA GLU A 246 42.60 -15.59 -15.07
C GLU A 246 41.98 -14.33 -15.70
N LYS A 247 40.68 -14.08 -15.50
CA LYS A 247 39.95 -13.02 -16.22
C LYS A 247 39.65 -11.82 -15.33
N CYS A 248 40.70 -11.15 -14.83
CA CYS A 248 40.59 -10.00 -13.93
C CYS A 248 39.69 -8.89 -14.49
N GLU A 249 39.88 -8.53 -15.76
CA GLU A 249 39.10 -7.50 -16.49
C GLU A 249 37.62 -7.88 -16.67
N GLY A 250 37.27 -9.15 -16.50
CA GLY A 250 35.89 -9.62 -16.54
C GLY A 250 35.07 -9.10 -15.37
N CYS A 251 35.72 -8.71 -14.27
CA CYS A 251 35.10 -8.25 -13.04
C CYS A 251 35.55 -6.84 -12.65
N HIS A 252 36.87 -6.59 -12.72
CA HIS A 252 37.50 -5.33 -12.37
C HIS A 252 37.49 -4.36 -13.55
N LYS A 253 36.91 -3.18 -13.38
CA LYS A 253 37.10 -2.06 -14.30
C LYS A 253 38.08 -1.06 -13.70
N SER A 254 39.13 -0.79 -14.47
CA SER A 254 40.07 0.32 -14.29
C SER A 254 39.39 1.68 -14.43
#